data_AF-A0A7C5XUC4-F1
#
_entry.id   AF-A0A7C5XUC4-F1
#
_cell.length_a   1.000
_cell.length_b   1.000
_cell.length_c   1.000
_cell.angle_alpha   90.00
_cell.angle_beta   90.00
_cell.angle_gamma   90.00
#
_symmetry.space_group_name_H-M   'P 1'
#
loop_
_entity.id
_entity.type
_entity.pdbx_description
1 polymer ?
#
loop_
_entity_poly.entity_id
_entity_poly.type
_entity_poly.pdbx_seq_one_letter_code
_entity_poly.pdbx_strand_id
1 'polypeptide(L)'
;MPKAEHVFECSYEVCNKVGGIYTVLKSKASEMIHHYDGNYTSVGFYNPDKARIDFDEEETPQDFKPVFEQLEKEGVKCYYGVWLVPGRPKTILVDPAGYYNRVNDVKAWMWEKYQVDSLNSDDTFNHPLVWSYCTGIVIERLLETGTLKGRRVVVHVHEWMSGAGALYLKSKKAPCATVFTTHATMLGRTIAGSGGDLYKMVGEGVKGRTVDPDVARKYGVNDKHTMEVACANHCDVFTTVSTITGGEAKYLLGKRPAIFLPNGIDYAKYSELDEAAILRRKYRKDMRKFLTAYFSRYYNIDYMKIRSFFISGRYEFHNKGIDVYVDALGKLNEEMKSNGYENTVIAFIFVPAAVRGENIRILKNAGLLEELYDQVEDALPDIESRIITSLTNGELAEDIYSEDFRRQARKMIVHFKELVGQTPPLCAFQLIDEGNDAIINALKRNGLLNRMEDRVKVIFYPAYLSSSDRLIGLEYNQATLTCDLGVFPSFYEPWGYTPVETAVQSTPAITTDLAGFGQFIQGKGEGIT
;
A
#
# COMPACT_ATOMS: atom_id res chain seq x y z
N MET A 1 18.31 -4.67 -31.09
CA MET A 1 18.08 -5.89 -30.27
C MET A 1 16.74 -6.49 -30.69
N PRO A 2 16.58 -7.83 -30.72
CA PRO A 2 15.29 -8.43 -31.06
C PRO A 2 14.23 -8.05 -30.01
N LYS A 3 13.15 -7.41 -30.46
CA LYS A 3 11.97 -7.04 -29.64
C LYS A 3 11.02 -8.23 -29.56
N ALA A 4 10.43 -8.48 -28.39
CA ALA A 4 9.35 -9.44 -28.24
C ALA A 4 8.16 -9.00 -29.10
N GLU A 5 7.52 -9.96 -29.77
CA GLU A 5 6.35 -9.74 -30.63
C GLU A 5 5.03 -9.91 -29.88
N HIS A 6 5.06 -10.60 -28.74
CA HIS A 6 3.94 -10.70 -27.82
C HIS A 6 4.46 -10.89 -26.39
N VAL A 7 3.76 -10.32 -25.42
CA VAL A 7 4.06 -10.49 -23.99
C VAL A 7 2.85 -11.02 -23.26
N PHE A 8 3.03 -12.15 -22.57
CA PHE A 8 2.14 -12.59 -21.51
C PHE A 8 2.71 -12.13 -20.18
N GLU A 9 1.96 -11.34 -19.43
CA GLU A 9 2.36 -10.92 -18.09
C GLU A 9 1.43 -11.51 -17.05
N CYS A 10 1.96 -12.44 -16.26
CA CYS A 10 1.20 -13.31 -15.38
C CYS A 10 1.41 -12.91 -13.92
N SER A 11 0.29 -12.74 -13.21
CA SER A 11 0.30 -12.56 -11.77
C SER A 11 -0.98 -13.08 -11.16
N TYR A 12 -0.88 -13.69 -9.97
CA TYR A 12 -2.06 -14.06 -9.19
C TYR A 12 -2.95 -12.86 -8.85
N GLU A 13 -2.42 -11.63 -8.95
CA GLU A 13 -3.11 -10.39 -8.65
C GLU A 13 -3.81 -9.71 -9.85
N VAL A 14 -3.66 -10.21 -11.09
CA VAL A 14 -4.43 -9.69 -12.24
C VAL A 14 -5.93 -9.94 -12.01
N CYS A 15 -6.76 -8.91 -12.09
CA CYS A 15 -8.20 -8.92 -11.72
C CYS A 15 -8.49 -9.43 -10.28
N ASN A 16 -7.48 -9.51 -9.42
CA ASN A 16 -7.58 -10.12 -8.10
C ASN A 16 -6.70 -9.37 -7.11
N LYS A 17 -7.13 -8.18 -6.66
CA LYS A 17 -6.34 -7.40 -5.68
C LYS A 17 -6.13 -8.18 -4.39
N VAL A 18 -4.87 -8.55 -4.11
CA VAL A 18 -4.43 -9.21 -2.86
C VAL A 18 -3.39 -8.35 -2.14
N GLY A 19 -2.52 -7.68 -2.89
CA GLY A 19 -1.41 -6.91 -2.35
C GLY A 19 -1.04 -5.72 -3.23
N GLY A 20 0.25 -5.37 -3.20
CA GLY A 20 0.79 -4.22 -3.92
C GLY A 20 1.07 -4.49 -5.41
N ILE A 21 1.11 -5.75 -5.83
CA ILE A 21 1.47 -6.12 -7.21
C ILE A 21 0.33 -5.77 -8.16
N TYR A 22 -0.92 -5.87 -7.70
CA TYR A 22 -2.08 -5.31 -8.41
C TYR A 22 -1.82 -3.86 -8.83
N THR A 23 -1.32 -3.02 -7.91
CA THR A 23 -1.02 -1.61 -8.19
C THR A 23 0.09 -1.45 -9.22
N VAL A 24 1.16 -2.25 -9.10
CA VAL A 24 2.26 -2.26 -10.09
C VAL A 24 1.70 -2.54 -11.48
N LEU A 25 1.00 -3.66 -11.64
CA LEU A 25 0.47 -4.12 -12.91
C LEU A 25 -0.54 -3.14 -13.50
N LYS A 26 -1.46 -2.63 -12.67
CA LYS A 26 -2.45 -1.63 -13.04
C LYS A 26 -1.81 -0.34 -13.55
N SER A 27 -0.75 0.14 -12.88
CA SER A 27 -0.13 1.42 -13.19
C SER A 27 0.65 1.39 -14.51
N LYS A 28 1.29 0.26 -14.85
CA LYS A 28 2.08 0.12 -16.09
C LYS A 28 1.29 -0.42 -17.29
N ALA A 29 0.06 -0.89 -17.10
CA ALA A 29 -0.70 -1.57 -18.16
C ALA A 29 -0.83 -0.71 -19.44
N SER A 30 -1.16 0.58 -19.31
CA SER A 30 -1.22 1.51 -20.45
C SER A 30 0.09 1.59 -21.24
N GLU A 31 1.21 1.72 -20.52
CA GLU A 31 2.54 1.82 -21.14
C GLU A 31 2.95 0.51 -21.81
N MET A 32 2.61 -0.64 -21.22
CA MET A 32 2.88 -1.95 -21.83
C MET A 32 2.10 -2.13 -23.14
N ILE A 33 0.82 -1.77 -23.16
CA ILE A 33 -0.01 -1.84 -24.37
C ILE A 33 0.55 -0.91 -25.46
N HIS A 34 0.92 0.32 -25.08
CA HIS A 34 1.52 1.27 -26.01
C HIS A 34 2.86 0.76 -26.56
N HIS A 35 3.74 0.26 -25.69
CA HIS A 35 5.06 -0.23 -26.08
C HIS A 35 5.01 -1.44 -27.00
N TYR A 36 4.04 -2.34 -26.82
CA TYR A 36 3.91 -3.58 -27.60
C TYR A 36 2.85 -3.51 -28.71
N ASP A 37 2.38 -2.30 -29.06
CA ASP A 37 1.40 -2.07 -30.13
C ASP A 37 0.15 -2.97 -29.98
N GLY A 38 -0.34 -3.11 -28.74
CA GLY A 38 -1.47 -3.98 -28.40
C GLY A 38 -1.15 -5.47 -28.25
N ASN A 39 0.07 -5.94 -28.54
CA ASN A 39 0.50 -7.34 -28.36
C ASN A 39 0.89 -7.65 -26.91
N TYR A 40 0.03 -7.28 -25.96
CA TYR A 40 0.21 -7.45 -24.53
C TYR A 40 -1.04 -8.10 -23.92
N THR A 41 -0.86 -9.22 -23.23
CA THR A 41 -1.93 -9.97 -22.58
C THR A 41 -1.59 -10.18 -21.10
N SER A 42 -2.44 -9.67 -20.20
CA SER A 42 -2.34 -10.01 -18.77
C SER A 42 -3.00 -11.36 -18.49
N VAL A 43 -2.41 -12.15 -17.59
CA VAL A 43 -2.94 -13.47 -17.22
C VAL A 43 -3.10 -13.58 -15.70
N GLY A 44 -4.30 -13.95 -15.26
CA GLY A 44 -4.71 -13.89 -13.85
C GLY A 44 -5.43 -15.13 -13.35
N PHE A 45 -5.66 -15.16 -12.04
CA PHE A 45 -6.53 -16.13 -11.38
C PHE A 45 -7.98 -15.71 -11.51
N TYR A 46 -8.86 -16.63 -11.90
CA TYR A 46 -10.30 -16.37 -11.93
C TYR A 46 -10.89 -16.46 -10.52
N ASN A 47 -11.22 -15.31 -9.94
CA ASN A 47 -12.05 -15.20 -8.75
C ASN A 47 -13.43 -14.63 -9.14
N PRO A 48 -14.53 -15.39 -9.04
CA PRO A 48 -15.86 -14.95 -9.48
C PRO A 48 -16.31 -13.63 -8.85
N ASP A 49 -16.04 -13.42 -7.56
CA ASP A 49 -16.52 -12.24 -6.83
C ASP A 49 -15.78 -10.96 -7.28
N LYS A 50 -14.47 -11.08 -7.53
CA LYS A 50 -13.63 -9.96 -7.96
C LYS A 50 -13.74 -9.69 -9.46
N ALA A 51 -13.84 -10.74 -10.27
CA ALA A 51 -13.98 -10.64 -11.71
C ALA A 51 -15.24 -9.85 -12.11
N ARG A 52 -16.34 -9.95 -11.36
CA ARG A 52 -17.56 -9.15 -11.58
C ARG A 52 -17.35 -7.63 -11.56
N ILE A 53 -16.29 -7.16 -10.90
CA ILE A 53 -16.01 -5.74 -10.72
C ILE A 53 -14.91 -5.29 -11.69
N ASP A 54 -13.86 -6.10 -11.82
CA ASP A 54 -12.63 -5.71 -12.49
C ASP A 54 -12.49 -6.30 -13.91
N PHE A 55 -13.38 -7.19 -14.36
CA PHE A 55 -13.23 -7.90 -15.63
C PHE A 55 -14.48 -7.78 -16.51
N ASP A 56 -14.26 -7.47 -17.78
CA ASP A 56 -15.27 -7.37 -18.82
C ASP A 56 -15.03 -8.52 -19.81
N GLU A 57 -15.86 -9.56 -19.74
CA GLU A 57 -15.72 -10.77 -20.55
C GLU A 57 -16.08 -10.48 -22.01
N GLU A 58 -15.26 -10.97 -22.94
CA GLU A 58 -15.45 -10.82 -24.38
C GLU A 58 -15.50 -12.18 -25.08
N GLU A 59 -15.91 -12.20 -26.35
CA GLU A 59 -15.83 -13.41 -27.15
C GLU A 59 -14.37 -13.87 -27.30
N THR A 60 -14.13 -15.15 -26.99
CA THR A 60 -12.80 -15.75 -27.12
C THR A 60 -12.36 -15.74 -28.59
N PRO A 61 -11.13 -15.30 -28.90
CA PRO A 61 -10.60 -15.32 -30.26
C PRO A 61 -10.72 -16.70 -30.91
N GLN A 62 -11.04 -16.71 -32.21
CA GLN A 62 -11.37 -17.94 -32.94
C GLN A 62 -10.25 -18.99 -32.91
N ASP A 63 -8.99 -18.57 -32.81
CA ASP A 63 -7.84 -19.45 -32.72
C ASP A 63 -7.55 -19.94 -31.29
N PHE A 64 -8.02 -19.22 -30.26
CA PHE A 64 -7.90 -19.62 -28.85
C PHE A 64 -9.05 -20.52 -28.42
N LYS A 65 -10.23 -20.38 -29.03
CA LYS A 65 -11.44 -21.12 -28.67
C LYS A 65 -11.26 -22.65 -28.64
N PRO A 66 -10.63 -23.30 -29.66
CA PRO A 66 -10.41 -24.76 -29.60
C PRO A 66 -9.49 -25.17 -28.45
N VAL A 67 -8.49 -24.34 -28.11
CA VAL A 67 -7.60 -24.58 -26.97
C VAL A 67 -8.36 -24.49 -25.67
N PHE A 68 -9.22 -23.47 -25.50
CA PHE A 68 -10.01 -23.28 -24.28
C PHE A 68 -11.02 -24.41 -24.09
N GLU A 69 -11.72 -24.81 -25.15
CA GLU A 69 -12.66 -25.95 -25.12
C GLU A 69 -11.98 -27.28 -24.80
N GLN A 70 -10.74 -27.48 -25.26
CA GLN A 70 -9.96 -28.65 -24.90
C GLN A 70 -9.54 -28.62 -23.42
N LEU A 71 -9.01 -27.49 -22.96
CA LEU A 71 -8.54 -27.34 -21.57
C LEU A 71 -9.68 -27.45 -20.56
N GLU A 72 -10.89 -26.98 -20.91
CA GLU A 72 -12.07 -27.11 -20.04
C GLU A 72 -12.42 -28.60 -19.80
N LYS A 73 -12.28 -29.45 -20.82
CA LYS A 73 -12.44 -30.92 -20.67
C LYS A 73 -11.36 -31.56 -19.80
N GLU A 74 -10.18 -30.94 -19.75
CA GLU A 74 -9.07 -31.35 -18.88
C GLU A 74 -9.21 -30.77 -17.46
N GLY A 75 -10.22 -29.93 -17.20
CA GLY A 75 -10.50 -29.35 -15.88
C GLY A 75 -9.91 -27.95 -15.66
N VAL A 76 -9.45 -27.27 -16.71
CA VAL A 76 -8.96 -25.88 -16.66
C VAL A 76 -9.85 -25.00 -17.52
N LYS A 77 -10.64 -24.14 -16.88
CA LYS A 77 -11.51 -23.21 -17.59
C LYS A 77 -10.80 -21.87 -17.78
N CYS A 78 -10.97 -21.28 -18.96
CA CYS A 78 -10.34 -20.00 -19.32
C CYS A 78 -11.41 -19.00 -19.72
N TYR A 79 -11.23 -17.75 -19.30
CA TYR A 79 -12.10 -16.61 -19.63
C TYR A 79 -11.27 -15.57 -20.36
N TYR A 80 -11.74 -15.10 -21.51
CA TYR A 80 -11.08 -14.07 -22.30
C TYR A 80 -11.86 -12.75 -22.20
N GLY A 81 -11.16 -11.63 -22.11
CA GLY A 81 -11.80 -10.33 -22.00
C GLY A 81 -10.80 -9.22 -21.76
N VAL A 82 -11.23 -8.22 -21.00
CA VAL A 82 -10.48 -7.01 -20.71
C VAL A 82 -10.44 -6.75 -19.21
N TRP A 83 -9.26 -6.40 -18.70
CA TRP A 83 -9.13 -5.92 -17.32
C TRP A 83 -9.51 -4.43 -17.26
N LEU A 84 -10.45 -4.07 -16.39
CA LEU A 84 -11.02 -2.72 -16.22
C LEU A 84 -10.09 -1.78 -15.44
N VAL A 85 -8.89 -1.58 -15.98
CA VAL A 85 -7.86 -0.65 -15.51
C VAL A 85 -7.47 0.33 -16.62
N PRO A 86 -6.72 1.41 -16.32
CA PRO A 86 -6.13 2.24 -17.37
C PRO A 86 -5.41 1.40 -18.43
N GLY A 87 -5.63 1.73 -19.70
CA GLY A 87 -5.11 0.97 -20.84
C GLY A 87 -6.02 -0.19 -21.29
N ARG A 88 -6.85 -0.76 -20.41
CA ARG A 88 -7.78 -1.85 -20.73
C ARG A 88 -7.10 -3.06 -21.44
N PRO A 89 -6.09 -3.70 -20.83
CA PRO A 89 -5.35 -4.78 -21.48
C PRO A 89 -6.23 -6.01 -21.73
N LYS A 90 -5.98 -6.69 -22.86
CA LYS A 90 -6.52 -8.03 -23.10
C LYS A 90 -6.06 -8.96 -21.99
N THR A 91 -6.98 -9.76 -21.49
CA THR A 91 -6.78 -10.54 -20.27
C THR A 91 -7.35 -11.94 -20.40
N ILE A 92 -6.58 -12.91 -19.91
CA ILE A 92 -7.00 -14.29 -19.74
C ILE A 92 -7.08 -14.61 -18.25
N LEU A 93 -8.25 -14.97 -17.74
CA LEU A 93 -8.42 -15.48 -16.39
C LEU A 93 -8.49 -17.00 -16.42
N VAL A 94 -7.66 -17.65 -15.62
CA VAL A 94 -7.55 -19.11 -15.54
C VAL A 94 -8.21 -19.59 -14.26
N ASP A 95 -9.20 -20.47 -14.41
CA ASP A 95 -9.86 -21.20 -13.34
C ASP A 95 -9.33 -22.64 -13.30
N PRO A 96 -8.53 -23.00 -12.29
CA PRO A 96 -7.96 -24.32 -12.14
C PRO A 96 -8.83 -25.26 -11.28
N ALA A 97 -10.12 -24.97 -11.07
CA ALA A 97 -10.97 -25.72 -10.14
C ALA A 97 -10.94 -27.24 -10.33
N GLY A 98 -10.92 -27.71 -11.58
CA GLY A 98 -10.85 -29.14 -11.90
C GLY A 98 -9.48 -29.80 -11.66
N TYR A 99 -8.46 -29.02 -11.31
CA TYR A 99 -7.09 -29.47 -11.05
C TYR A 99 -6.71 -29.49 -9.56
N TYR A 100 -7.52 -28.93 -8.65
CA TYR A 100 -7.17 -28.90 -7.22
C TYR A 100 -7.04 -30.29 -6.58
N ASN A 101 -7.82 -31.27 -7.05
CA ASN A 101 -7.67 -32.67 -6.64
C ASN A 101 -6.32 -33.29 -7.05
N ARG A 102 -5.59 -32.66 -7.98
CA ARG A 102 -4.26 -33.08 -8.45
C ARG A 102 -3.12 -32.28 -7.84
N VAL A 103 -3.38 -31.50 -6.78
CA VAL A 103 -2.35 -30.70 -6.10
C VAL A 103 -1.11 -31.53 -5.74
N ASN A 104 -1.30 -32.75 -5.25
CA ASN A 104 -0.18 -33.62 -4.85
C ASN A 104 0.66 -34.08 -6.05
N ASP A 105 0.04 -34.29 -7.22
CA ASP A 105 0.78 -34.57 -8.46
C ASP A 105 1.66 -33.38 -8.84
N VAL A 106 1.10 -32.15 -8.76
CA VAL A 106 1.83 -30.92 -9.08
C VAL A 106 2.99 -30.70 -8.10
N LYS A 107 2.77 -30.94 -6.81
CA LYS A 107 3.82 -30.89 -5.77
C LYS A 107 4.92 -31.92 -6.01
N ALA A 108 4.55 -33.17 -6.31
CA ALA A 108 5.52 -34.22 -6.62
C ALA A 108 6.37 -33.85 -7.84
N TRP A 109 5.73 -33.38 -8.91
CA TRP A 109 6.41 -32.91 -10.11
C TRP A 109 7.38 -31.73 -9.82
N MET A 110 6.95 -30.78 -9.00
CA MET A 110 7.76 -29.64 -8.59
C MET A 110 9.00 -30.05 -7.79
N TRP A 111 8.82 -30.99 -6.85
CA TRP A 111 9.93 -31.56 -6.09
C TRP A 111 10.91 -32.28 -7.03
N GLU A 112 10.41 -33.20 -7.86
CA GLU A 112 11.25 -34.02 -8.75
C GLU A 112 12.07 -33.19 -9.73
N LYS A 113 11.50 -32.09 -10.28
CA LYS A 113 12.21 -31.26 -11.27
C LYS A 113 13.03 -30.12 -10.68
N TYR A 114 12.54 -29.51 -9.60
CA TYR A 114 13.05 -28.22 -9.13
C TYR A 114 13.34 -28.17 -7.63
N GLN A 115 13.14 -29.28 -6.91
CA GLN A 115 13.40 -29.40 -5.48
C GLN A 115 12.63 -28.38 -4.63
N VAL A 116 11.41 -28.03 -5.06
CA VAL A 116 10.49 -27.18 -4.28
C VAL A 116 9.90 -28.02 -3.14
N ASP A 117 10.27 -27.70 -1.91
CA ASP A 117 9.91 -28.46 -0.72
C ASP A 117 8.59 -27.95 -0.12
N SER A 118 7.49 -28.57 -0.58
CA SER A 118 6.12 -28.24 -0.19
C SER A 118 5.46 -29.29 0.72
N LEU A 119 6.24 -30.06 1.48
CA LEU A 119 5.74 -31.20 2.27
C LEU A 119 4.68 -30.77 3.31
N ASN A 120 4.88 -29.61 3.92
CA ASN A 120 4.01 -29.06 4.97
C ASN A 120 3.20 -27.83 4.51
N SER A 121 3.03 -27.64 3.19
CA SER A 121 2.38 -26.45 2.66
C SER A 121 0.85 -26.51 2.80
N ASP A 122 0.25 -25.36 3.08
CA ASP A 122 -1.20 -25.17 3.19
C ASP A 122 -1.81 -24.60 1.90
N ASP A 123 -3.10 -24.30 1.92
CA ASP A 123 -3.83 -23.78 0.76
C ASP A 123 -3.38 -22.38 0.31
N THR A 124 -2.66 -21.64 1.17
CA THR A 124 -2.06 -20.36 0.79
C THR A 124 -0.93 -20.54 -0.23
N PHE A 125 -0.30 -21.72 -0.25
CA PHE A 125 0.69 -22.11 -1.26
C PHE A 125 0.06 -22.99 -2.35
N ASN A 126 -0.80 -23.95 -1.96
CA ASN A 126 -1.35 -24.95 -2.88
C ASN A 126 -2.19 -24.31 -3.99
N HIS A 127 -3.07 -23.34 -3.65
CA HIS A 127 -3.94 -22.74 -4.66
C HIS A 127 -3.16 -21.95 -5.72
N PRO A 128 -2.25 -21.01 -5.36
CA PRO A 128 -1.42 -20.35 -6.35
C PRO A 128 -0.53 -21.30 -7.15
N LEU A 129 0.02 -22.36 -6.51
CA LEU A 129 0.82 -23.38 -7.18
C LEU A 129 0.05 -24.03 -8.33
N VAL A 130 -1.14 -24.54 -8.05
CA VAL A 130 -1.97 -25.24 -9.04
C VAL A 130 -2.41 -24.28 -10.14
N TRP A 131 -2.89 -23.08 -9.78
CA TRP A 131 -3.25 -22.06 -10.77
C TRP A 131 -2.09 -21.73 -11.71
N SER A 132 -0.89 -21.52 -11.16
CA SER A 132 0.27 -21.12 -11.94
C SER A 132 0.74 -22.27 -12.84
N TYR A 133 0.71 -23.51 -12.36
CA TYR A 133 0.97 -24.69 -13.19
C TYR A 133 0.00 -24.78 -14.37
N CYS A 134 -1.31 -24.64 -14.12
CA CYS A 134 -2.34 -24.62 -15.17
C CYS A 134 -2.14 -23.45 -16.15
N THR A 135 -1.73 -22.27 -15.65
CA THR A 135 -1.39 -21.11 -16.50
C THR A 135 -0.25 -21.44 -17.46
N GLY A 136 0.76 -22.20 -17.02
CA GLY A 136 1.81 -22.71 -17.89
C GLY A 136 1.28 -23.61 -19.01
N ILE A 137 0.32 -24.49 -18.71
CA ILE A 137 -0.34 -25.35 -19.72
C ILE A 137 -1.10 -24.49 -20.72
N VAL A 138 -1.91 -23.53 -20.25
CA VAL A 138 -2.68 -22.62 -21.12
C VAL A 138 -1.75 -21.92 -22.10
N ILE A 139 -0.67 -21.30 -21.60
CA ILE A 139 0.28 -20.58 -22.46
C ILE A 139 1.00 -21.53 -23.43
N GLU A 140 1.44 -22.71 -22.98
CA GLU A 140 2.05 -23.72 -23.86
C GLU A 140 1.16 -24.02 -25.07
N ARG A 141 -0.14 -24.28 -24.84
CA ARG A 141 -1.10 -24.57 -25.92
C ARG A 141 -1.36 -23.37 -26.82
N LEU A 142 -1.43 -22.17 -26.23
CA LEU A 142 -1.62 -20.93 -26.99
C LEU A 142 -0.42 -20.63 -27.90
N LEU A 143 0.81 -20.97 -27.51
CA LEU A 143 2.00 -20.79 -28.35
C LEU A 143 1.94 -21.61 -29.65
N GLU A 144 1.08 -22.64 -29.74
CA GLU A 144 0.89 -23.43 -30.95
C GLU A 144 -0.20 -22.90 -31.89
N THR A 145 -0.99 -21.90 -31.47
CA THR A 145 -2.06 -21.32 -32.31
C THR A 145 -1.51 -20.43 -33.41
N GLY A 146 -2.28 -20.24 -34.49
CA GLY A 146 -1.85 -19.46 -35.65
C GLY A 146 -1.39 -18.03 -35.31
N THR A 147 -1.99 -17.39 -34.29
CA THR A 147 -1.66 -16.01 -33.90
C THR A 147 -0.31 -15.88 -33.18
N LEU A 148 0.18 -16.95 -32.53
CA LEU A 148 1.37 -16.91 -31.68
C LEU A 148 2.50 -17.82 -32.17
N LYS A 149 2.18 -18.84 -32.97
CA LYS A 149 3.16 -19.81 -33.48
C LYS A 149 4.27 -19.12 -34.27
N GLY A 150 5.51 -19.38 -33.85
CA GLY A 150 6.72 -18.82 -34.48
C GLY A 150 7.03 -17.38 -34.11
N ARG A 151 6.20 -16.70 -33.30
CA ARG A 151 6.49 -15.34 -32.81
C ARG A 151 7.44 -15.38 -31.62
N ARG A 152 8.22 -14.32 -31.44
CA ARG A 152 9.07 -14.13 -30.26
C ARG A 152 8.21 -13.75 -29.05
N VAL A 153 7.80 -14.74 -28.26
CA VAL A 153 6.96 -14.52 -27.07
C VAL A 153 7.79 -14.44 -25.80
N VAL A 154 7.45 -13.46 -24.94
CA VAL A 154 7.96 -13.37 -23.56
C VAL A 154 6.83 -13.68 -22.59
N VAL A 155 7.12 -14.52 -21.59
CA VAL A 155 6.23 -14.81 -20.47
C VAL A 155 6.87 -14.26 -19.20
N HIS A 156 6.30 -13.17 -18.69
CA HIS A 156 6.79 -12.47 -17.52
C HIS A 156 5.91 -12.80 -16.31
N VAL A 157 6.47 -13.51 -15.33
CA VAL A 157 5.78 -13.91 -14.11
C VAL A 157 6.22 -13.05 -12.92
N HIS A 158 5.25 -12.63 -12.11
CA HIS A 158 5.49 -11.86 -10.89
C HIS A 158 5.22 -12.67 -9.63
N GLU A 159 6.20 -12.67 -8.73
CA GLU A 159 6.22 -13.44 -7.48
C GLU A 159 6.16 -14.96 -7.63
N TRP A 160 6.54 -15.63 -6.54
CA TRP A 160 6.52 -17.09 -6.44
C TRP A 160 5.15 -17.69 -6.77
N MET A 161 4.06 -16.97 -6.49
CA MET A 161 2.69 -17.40 -6.78
C MET A 161 2.46 -17.68 -8.27
N SER A 162 3.20 -17.02 -9.17
CA SER A 162 3.13 -17.21 -10.62
C SER A 162 4.30 -18.00 -11.19
N GLY A 163 5.21 -18.45 -10.33
CA GLY A 163 6.45 -19.10 -10.72
C GLY A 163 6.28 -20.47 -11.39
N ALA A 164 5.29 -21.25 -10.95
CA ALA A 164 5.10 -22.62 -11.43
C ALA A 164 4.84 -22.72 -12.94
N GLY A 165 4.13 -21.75 -13.50
CA GLY A 165 3.85 -21.67 -14.93
C GLY A 165 5.11 -21.42 -15.76
N ALA A 166 5.99 -20.53 -15.30
CA ALA A 166 7.28 -20.31 -15.95
C ALA A 166 8.14 -21.58 -15.89
N LEU A 167 8.23 -22.22 -14.72
CA LEU A 167 8.95 -23.48 -14.54
C LEU A 167 8.37 -24.61 -15.41
N TYR A 168 7.05 -24.68 -15.58
CA TYR A 168 6.40 -25.60 -16.49
C TYR A 168 6.87 -25.38 -17.93
N LEU A 169 6.76 -24.15 -18.44
CA LEU A 169 7.16 -23.78 -19.80
C LEU A 169 8.64 -24.10 -20.07
N LYS A 170 9.53 -23.82 -19.08
CA LYS A 170 10.95 -24.18 -19.15
C LYS A 170 11.16 -25.69 -19.25
N SER A 171 10.45 -26.47 -18.44
CA SER A 171 10.56 -27.94 -18.47
C SER A 171 10.14 -28.54 -19.83
N LYS A 172 9.18 -27.89 -20.49
CA LYS A 172 8.64 -28.29 -21.79
C LYS A 172 9.47 -27.79 -22.97
N LYS A 173 10.44 -26.92 -22.71
CA LYS A 173 11.19 -26.19 -23.76
C LYS A 173 10.24 -25.47 -24.72
N ALA A 174 9.19 -24.86 -24.16
CA ALA A 174 8.23 -24.09 -24.94
C ALA A 174 8.95 -22.94 -25.69
N PRO A 175 8.48 -22.54 -26.89
CA PRO A 175 9.14 -21.52 -27.72
C PRO A 175 8.88 -20.09 -27.21
N CYS A 176 9.21 -19.83 -25.95
CA CYS A 176 9.12 -18.52 -25.30
C CYS A 176 10.30 -18.28 -24.36
N ALA A 177 10.58 -17.01 -24.05
CA ALA A 177 11.52 -16.64 -22.99
C ALA A 177 10.75 -16.35 -21.71
N THR A 178 11.24 -16.83 -20.56
CA THR A 178 10.61 -16.55 -19.25
C THR A 178 11.35 -15.51 -18.44
N VAL A 179 10.60 -14.56 -17.87
CA VAL A 179 11.13 -13.53 -16.96
C VAL A 179 10.47 -13.70 -15.60
N PHE A 180 11.26 -13.76 -14.54
CA PHE A 180 10.77 -13.77 -13.16
C PHE A 180 11.15 -12.47 -12.46
N THR A 181 10.14 -11.77 -11.92
CA THR A 181 10.34 -10.64 -11.00
C THR A 181 9.83 -11.01 -9.62
N THR A 182 10.72 -10.97 -8.63
CA THR A 182 10.32 -10.92 -7.21
C THR A 182 10.35 -9.46 -6.74
N HIS A 183 9.25 -9.02 -6.14
CA HIS A 183 9.11 -7.70 -5.53
C HIS A 183 9.58 -7.70 -4.09
N ALA A 184 9.68 -8.85 -3.44
CA ALA A 184 10.20 -9.04 -2.09
C ALA A 184 10.53 -10.52 -1.92
N THR A 185 11.57 -10.90 -1.18
CA THR A 185 11.71 -12.33 -0.85
C THR A 185 10.82 -12.67 0.35
N MET A 186 10.17 -13.83 0.31
CA MET A 186 9.30 -14.31 1.39
C MET A 186 10.10 -14.53 2.68
N LEU A 187 11.29 -15.10 2.58
CA LEU A 187 12.14 -15.35 3.73
C LEU A 187 12.65 -14.06 4.35
N GLY A 188 13.14 -13.10 3.55
CA GLY A 188 13.65 -11.84 4.06
C GLY A 188 12.57 -11.02 4.76
N ARG A 189 11.37 -10.92 4.17
CA ARG A 189 10.23 -10.27 4.81
C ARG A 189 9.87 -10.89 6.16
N THR A 190 9.95 -12.22 6.25
CA THR A 190 9.60 -12.97 7.47
C THR A 190 10.66 -12.80 8.57
N ILE A 191 11.95 -12.83 8.21
CA ILE A 191 13.06 -12.56 9.12
C ILE A 191 12.94 -11.14 9.70
N ALA A 192 12.78 -10.13 8.83
CA ALA A 192 12.66 -8.74 9.25
C ALA A 192 11.42 -8.51 10.12
N GLY A 193 10.27 -9.06 9.73
CA GLY A 193 9.01 -8.93 10.47
C GLY A 193 9.04 -9.59 11.85
N SER A 194 9.93 -10.56 12.05
CA SER A 194 10.13 -11.25 13.34
C SER A 194 11.20 -10.59 14.22
N GLY A 195 11.70 -9.40 13.84
CA GLY A 195 12.77 -8.69 14.56
C GLY A 195 14.18 -9.22 14.30
N GLY A 196 14.36 -10.06 13.27
CA GLY A 196 15.68 -10.54 12.86
C GLY A 196 16.45 -9.48 12.06
N ASP A 197 17.77 -9.43 12.26
CA ASP A 197 18.65 -8.51 11.54
C ASP A 197 19.03 -9.07 10.16
N LEU A 198 18.07 -8.97 9.22
CA LEU A 198 18.21 -9.47 7.85
C LEU A 198 19.46 -8.90 7.17
N TYR A 199 19.71 -7.60 7.28
CA TYR A 199 20.80 -6.96 6.53
C TYR A 199 22.18 -7.31 7.08
N LYS A 200 22.29 -7.57 8.39
CA LYS A 200 23.50 -8.18 8.93
C LYS A 200 23.71 -9.59 8.37
N MET A 201 22.67 -10.42 8.31
CA MET A 201 22.77 -11.76 7.72
C MET A 201 23.18 -11.72 6.24
N VAL A 202 22.58 -10.80 5.46
CA VAL A 202 22.96 -10.57 4.06
C VAL A 202 24.42 -10.11 3.98
N GLY A 203 24.84 -9.16 4.80
CA GLY A 203 26.22 -8.66 4.84
C GLY A 203 27.26 -9.72 5.19
N GLU A 204 26.95 -10.59 6.16
CA GLU A 204 27.81 -11.73 6.56
C GLU A 204 27.83 -12.84 5.49
N GLY A 205 26.69 -13.11 4.85
CA GLY A 205 26.50 -14.14 3.84
C GLY A 205 27.11 -13.83 2.46
N VAL A 206 27.25 -12.56 2.10
CA VAL A 206 27.83 -12.12 0.81
C VAL A 206 29.29 -12.58 0.60
N LYS A 207 29.96 -13.12 1.63
CA LYS A 207 31.22 -13.91 1.51
C LYS A 207 31.03 -15.30 0.87
N GLY A 208 30.15 -15.41 -0.13
CA GLY A 208 29.98 -16.59 -0.98
C GLY A 208 29.12 -17.72 -0.41
N ARG A 209 28.35 -17.48 0.66
CA ARG A 209 27.43 -18.48 1.22
C ARG A 209 25.98 -18.08 0.92
N THR A 210 25.16 -19.04 0.54
CA THR A 210 23.71 -18.87 0.53
C THR A 210 23.16 -19.08 1.94
N VAL A 211 21.92 -18.65 2.17
CA VAL A 211 21.22 -18.97 3.41
C VAL A 211 21.15 -20.49 3.61
N ASP A 212 21.27 -20.93 4.86
CA ASP A 212 21.05 -22.32 5.22
C ASP A 212 19.56 -22.68 4.96
N PRO A 213 19.25 -23.74 4.19
CA PRO A 213 17.87 -24.18 3.93
C PRO A 213 17.01 -24.34 5.19
N ASP A 214 17.62 -24.69 6.33
CA ASP A 214 16.89 -24.87 7.59
C ASP A 214 16.35 -23.56 8.18
N VAL A 215 16.88 -22.40 7.76
CA VAL A 215 16.34 -21.09 8.17
C VAL A 215 14.90 -20.94 7.67
N ALA A 216 14.63 -21.28 6.41
CA ALA A 216 13.28 -21.16 5.85
C ALA A 216 12.28 -22.10 6.55
N ARG A 217 12.74 -23.29 6.95
CA ARG A 217 11.95 -24.25 7.74
C ARG A 217 11.63 -23.72 9.14
N LYS A 218 12.61 -23.11 9.81
CA LYS A 218 12.42 -22.49 11.14
C LYS A 218 11.34 -21.40 11.11
N TYR A 219 11.25 -20.65 10.02
CA TYR A 219 10.24 -19.61 9.84
C TYR A 219 8.94 -20.12 9.21
N GLY A 220 8.84 -21.40 8.85
CA GLY A 220 7.62 -21.99 8.28
C GLY A 220 7.27 -21.48 6.88
N VAL A 221 8.25 -21.00 6.11
CA VAL A 221 8.04 -20.42 4.75
C VAL A 221 8.85 -21.15 3.67
N ASN A 222 9.26 -22.38 3.96
CA ASN A 222 10.14 -23.18 3.12
C ASN A 222 9.53 -23.50 1.74
N ASP A 223 8.22 -23.72 1.68
CA ASP A 223 7.47 -23.93 0.44
C ASP A 223 7.60 -22.74 -0.52
N LYS A 224 7.28 -21.54 -0.02
CA LYS A 224 7.36 -20.29 -0.77
C LYS A 224 8.80 -19.92 -1.10
N HIS A 225 9.71 -20.09 -0.14
CA HIS A 225 11.13 -19.80 -0.34
C HIS A 225 11.77 -20.68 -1.42
N THR A 226 11.58 -22.00 -1.36
CA THR A 226 12.16 -22.91 -2.36
C THR A 226 11.54 -22.72 -3.73
N MET A 227 10.27 -22.31 -3.82
CA MET A 227 9.66 -21.85 -5.08
C MET A 227 10.37 -20.60 -5.64
N GLU A 228 10.66 -19.59 -4.80
CA GLU A 228 11.42 -18.41 -5.22
C GLU A 228 12.82 -18.77 -5.73
N VAL A 229 13.52 -19.67 -5.02
CA VAL A 229 14.84 -20.18 -5.42
C VAL A 229 14.75 -20.85 -6.79
N ALA A 230 13.78 -21.75 -7.00
CA ALA A 230 13.60 -22.42 -8.27
C ALA A 230 13.35 -21.41 -9.41
N CYS A 231 12.46 -20.44 -9.20
CA CYS A 231 12.14 -19.44 -10.21
C CYS A 231 13.35 -18.57 -10.57
N ALA A 232 14.09 -18.10 -9.57
CA ALA A 232 15.28 -17.25 -9.77
C ALA A 232 16.39 -17.98 -10.54
N ASN A 233 16.55 -19.29 -10.35
CA ASN A 233 17.62 -20.07 -10.96
C ASN A 233 17.27 -20.67 -12.34
N HIS A 234 15.98 -20.89 -12.64
CA HIS A 234 15.56 -21.59 -13.85
C HIS A 234 14.85 -20.73 -14.91
N CYS A 235 14.33 -19.55 -14.56
CA CYS A 235 13.84 -18.62 -15.58
C CYS A 235 14.98 -18.02 -16.41
N ASP A 236 14.70 -17.64 -17.66
CA ASP A 236 15.73 -17.08 -18.55
C ASP A 236 16.30 -15.76 -18.01
N VAL A 237 15.43 -14.92 -17.44
CA VAL A 237 15.82 -13.66 -16.81
C VAL A 237 15.23 -13.58 -15.41
N PHE A 238 16.08 -13.30 -14.42
CA PHE A 238 15.67 -13.01 -13.05
C PHE A 238 15.86 -11.52 -12.76
N THR A 239 14.86 -10.89 -12.13
CA THR A 239 14.83 -9.46 -11.84
C THR A 239 14.27 -9.19 -10.44
N THR A 240 14.60 -8.02 -9.89
CA THR A 240 14.03 -7.51 -8.63
C THR A 240 13.70 -6.04 -8.80
N VAL A 241 12.90 -5.47 -7.90
CA VAL A 241 12.47 -4.06 -8.01
C VAL A 241 13.48 -3.05 -7.48
N SER A 242 14.53 -3.49 -6.80
CA SER A 242 15.54 -2.59 -6.22
C SER A 242 16.87 -3.29 -5.96
N THR A 243 17.91 -2.49 -5.78
CA THR A 243 19.26 -2.96 -5.48
C THR A 243 19.34 -3.67 -4.12
N ILE A 244 18.62 -3.17 -3.10
CA ILE A 244 18.58 -3.79 -1.78
C ILE A 244 17.96 -5.19 -1.84
N THR A 245 16.83 -5.33 -2.54
CA THR A 245 16.19 -6.63 -2.77
C THR A 245 17.05 -7.54 -3.63
N GLY A 246 17.83 -7.00 -4.57
CA GLY A 246 18.81 -7.78 -5.32
C GLY A 246 19.96 -8.33 -4.48
N GLY A 247 20.45 -7.55 -3.51
CA GLY A 247 21.46 -8.01 -2.54
C GLY A 247 20.93 -9.13 -1.66
N GLU A 248 19.70 -8.97 -1.18
CA GLU A 248 18.94 -9.99 -0.45
C GLU A 248 18.73 -11.26 -1.29
N ALA A 249 18.24 -11.13 -2.52
CA ALA A 249 17.99 -12.25 -3.42
C ALA A 249 19.28 -13.04 -3.73
N LYS A 250 20.43 -12.37 -3.85
CA LYS A 250 21.71 -13.05 -4.02
C LYS A 250 22.01 -13.99 -2.84
N TYR A 251 21.74 -13.54 -1.62
CA TYR A 251 22.01 -14.33 -0.40
C TYR A 251 20.94 -15.41 -0.17
N LEU A 252 19.67 -15.03 -0.23
CA LEU A 252 18.55 -15.91 0.10
C LEU A 252 18.22 -16.86 -1.05
N LEU A 253 18.17 -16.37 -2.30
CA LEU A 253 17.77 -17.18 -3.46
C LEU A 253 18.96 -17.77 -4.23
N GLY A 254 20.19 -17.45 -3.81
CA GLY A 254 21.42 -17.91 -4.45
C GLY A 254 21.69 -17.32 -5.84
N LYS A 255 20.88 -16.37 -6.29
CA LYS A 255 20.98 -15.77 -7.63
C LYS A 255 20.95 -14.24 -7.55
N ARG A 256 21.92 -13.60 -8.19
CA ARG A 256 21.88 -12.14 -8.41
C ARG A 256 20.92 -11.83 -9.57
N PRO A 257 20.00 -10.86 -9.43
CA PRO A 257 19.16 -10.43 -10.55
C PRO A 257 20.01 -9.86 -11.68
N ALA A 258 19.56 -10.08 -12.91
CA ALA A 258 20.20 -9.58 -14.12
C ALA A 258 19.99 -8.07 -14.29
N ILE A 259 18.78 -7.59 -13.95
CA ILE A 259 18.40 -6.17 -14.02
C ILE A 259 17.44 -5.83 -12.89
N PHE A 260 17.47 -4.56 -12.47
CA PHE A 260 16.50 -3.99 -11.56
C PHE A 260 15.35 -3.36 -12.35
N LEU A 261 14.11 -3.60 -11.94
CA LEU A 261 12.90 -3.02 -12.53
C LEU A 261 12.20 -2.15 -11.48
N PRO A 262 12.67 -0.90 -11.25
CA PRO A 262 12.04 0.01 -10.31
C PRO A 262 10.57 0.21 -10.62
N ASN A 263 9.75 0.23 -9.57
CA ASN A 263 8.32 0.41 -9.69
C ASN A 263 7.99 1.88 -10.02
N GLY A 264 7.51 2.12 -11.23
CA GLY A 264 7.02 3.43 -11.66
C GLY A 264 5.70 3.83 -11.01
N ILE A 265 5.32 5.09 -11.21
CA ILE A 265 4.02 5.64 -10.84
C ILE A 265 3.41 6.37 -12.04
N ASP A 266 2.09 6.26 -12.18
CA ASP A 266 1.36 7.00 -13.20
C ASP A 266 1.17 8.45 -12.73
N TYR A 267 2.05 9.33 -13.21
CA TYR A 267 2.07 10.75 -12.85
C TYR A 267 0.79 11.48 -13.27
N ALA A 268 0.11 11.03 -14.33
CA ALA A 268 -1.10 11.67 -14.83
C ALA A 268 -2.29 11.60 -13.85
N LYS A 269 -2.20 10.78 -12.80
CA LYS A 269 -3.21 10.72 -11.72
C LYS A 269 -3.09 11.84 -10.69
N TYR A 270 -2.01 12.61 -10.72
CA TYR A 270 -1.72 13.63 -9.72
C TYR A 270 -1.92 15.03 -10.30
N SER A 271 -2.40 15.94 -9.45
CA SER A 271 -2.58 17.34 -9.82
C SER A 271 -1.24 18.03 -10.05
N GLU A 272 -1.23 18.94 -11.01
CA GLU A 272 -0.12 19.88 -11.21
C GLU A 272 0.10 20.74 -9.96
N LEU A 273 1.30 21.31 -9.80
CA LEU A 273 1.73 22.02 -8.59
C LEU A 273 0.75 23.11 -8.13
N ASP A 274 0.27 23.95 -9.05
CA ASP A 274 -0.64 25.05 -8.74
C ASP A 274 -2.01 24.55 -8.27
N GLU A 275 -2.52 23.50 -8.91
CA GLU A 275 -3.78 22.87 -8.52
C GLU A 275 -3.64 22.16 -7.16
N ALA A 276 -2.53 21.46 -6.95
CA ALA A 276 -2.22 20.81 -5.68
C ALA A 276 -2.17 21.82 -4.52
N ALA A 277 -1.64 23.03 -4.74
CA ALA A 277 -1.63 24.10 -3.73
C ALA A 277 -3.05 24.59 -3.36
N ILE A 278 -3.93 24.72 -4.35
CA ILE A 278 -5.34 25.10 -4.13
C ILE A 278 -6.07 23.99 -3.35
N LEU A 279 -5.93 22.74 -3.78
CA LEU A 279 -6.52 21.57 -3.13
C LEU A 279 -6.01 21.41 -1.70
N ARG A 280 -4.71 21.62 -1.46
CA ARG A 280 -4.11 21.60 -0.12
C ARG A 280 -4.76 22.63 0.81
N ARG A 281 -5.02 23.85 0.33
CA ARG A 281 -5.71 24.89 1.12
C ARG A 281 -7.14 24.48 1.46
N LYS A 282 -7.86 23.91 0.49
CA LYS A 282 -9.22 23.40 0.69
C LYS A 282 -9.23 22.29 1.75
N TYR A 283 -8.47 21.22 1.56
CA TYR A 283 -8.48 20.06 2.46
C TYR A 283 -7.90 20.37 3.85
N ARG A 284 -6.99 21.34 3.97
CA ARG A 284 -6.55 21.83 5.30
C ARG A 284 -7.69 22.50 6.08
N LYS A 285 -8.69 23.09 5.42
CA LYS A 285 -9.89 23.60 6.10
C LYS A 285 -10.70 22.45 6.70
N ASP A 286 -10.86 21.35 5.96
CA ASP A 286 -11.57 20.16 6.41
C ASP A 286 -10.82 19.45 7.54
N MET A 287 -9.51 19.26 7.37
CA MET A 287 -8.63 18.72 8.42
C MET A 287 -8.66 19.58 9.70
N ARG A 288 -8.75 20.91 9.56
CA ARG A 288 -8.89 21.82 10.72
C ARG A 288 -10.19 21.57 11.49
N LYS A 289 -11.30 21.28 10.82
CA LYS A 289 -12.55 20.90 11.51
C LYS A 289 -12.35 19.63 12.33
N PHE A 290 -11.76 18.60 11.73
CA PHE A 290 -11.43 17.35 12.43
C PHE A 290 -10.54 17.60 13.65
N LEU A 291 -9.43 18.33 13.50
CA LEU A 291 -8.53 18.66 14.62
C LEU A 291 -9.23 19.49 15.70
N THR A 292 -10.14 20.40 15.31
CA THR A 292 -10.94 21.16 16.27
C THR A 292 -11.84 20.24 17.08
N ALA A 293 -12.56 19.31 16.45
CA ALA A 293 -13.35 18.31 17.17
C ALA A 293 -12.48 17.41 18.08
N TYR A 294 -11.26 17.12 17.63
CA TYR A 294 -10.34 16.25 18.36
C TYR A 294 -9.80 16.89 19.65
N PHE A 295 -9.39 18.16 19.60
CA PHE A 295 -8.60 18.79 20.66
C PHE A 295 -9.32 19.87 21.47
N SER A 296 -10.22 20.65 20.86
CA SER A 296 -10.70 21.92 21.43
C SER A 296 -11.43 21.81 22.77
N ARG A 297 -11.97 20.63 23.10
CA ARG A 297 -12.60 20.38 24.41
C ARG A 297 -11.61 20.16 25.56
N TYR A 298 -10.37 19.84 25.23
CA TYR A 298 -9.31 19.55 26.19
C TYR A 298 -8.41 20.78 26.38
N TYR A 299 -7.98 21.37 25.27
CA TYR A 299 -7.20 22.60 25.23
C TYR A 299 -7.23 23.21 23.83
N ASN A 300 -6.89 24.51 23.74
CA ASN A 300 -6.81 25.19 22.45
C ASN A 300 -5.50 24.85 21.72
N ILE A 301 -5.57 24.67 20.40
CA ILE A 301 -4.40 24.57 19.53
C ILE A 301 -4.37 25.79 18.62
N ASP A 302 -3.22 26.46 18.56
CA ASP A 302 -2.98 27.53 17.60
C ASP A 302 -2.71 26.93 16.21
N TYR A 303 -3.75 26.88 15.38
CA TYR A 303 -3.70 26.35 14.01
C TYR A 303 -2.72 27.09 13.09
N MET A 304 -2.32 28.32 13.43
CA MET A 304 -1.32 29.06 12.63
C MET A 304 0.10 28.55 12.84
N LYS A 305 0.35 27.83 13.95
CA LYS A 305 1.66 27.31 14.34
C LYS A 305 1.77 25.80 14.22
N ILE A 306 0.80 25.14 13.58
CA ILE A 306 0.84 23.68 13.38
C ILE A 306 1.82 23.31 12.27
N ARG A 307 2.50 22.17 12.49
CA ARG A 307 3.11 21.35 11.45
C ARG A 307 2.50 19.95 11.50
N SER A 308 2.21 19.35 10.36
CA SER A 308 1.57 18.02 10.30
C SER A 308 2.51 16.98 9.68
N PHE A 309 2.81 15.92 10.44
CA PHE A 309 3.63 14.80 9.97
C PHE A 309 2.75 13.56 9.81
N PHE A 310 3.12 12.65 8.91
CA PHE A 310 2.42 11.37 8.82
C PHE A 310 3.33 10.21 8.48
N ILE A 311 2.95 9.04 8.98
CA ILE A 311 3.36 7.73 8.47
C ILE A 311 2.11 6.98 8.04
N SER A 312 2.20 6.20 6.97
CA SER A 312 1.10 5.38 6.46
C SER A 312 1.60 4.06 5.89
N GLY A 313 0.72 3.06 5.85
CA GLY A 313 1.03 1.77 5.24
C GLY A 313 0.35 0.60 5.95
N ARG A 314 0.83 -0.61 5.66
CA ARG A 314 0.38 -1.83 6.33
C ARG A 314 0.82 -1.81 7.80
N TYR A 315 0.06 -2.50 8.66
CA TYR A 315 0.42 -2.68 10.06
C TYR A 315 1.58 -3.67 10.20
N GLU A 316 2.80 -3.20 9.91
CA GLU A 316 4.06 -3.91 10.15
C GLU A 316 4.94 -3.02 11.03
N PHE A 317 4.77 -3.14 12.35
CA PHE A 317 5.33 -2.21 13.36
C PHE A 317 6.83 -1.93 13.18
N HIS A 318 7.64 -2.98 12.98
CA HIS A 318 9.09 -2.87 12.75
C HIS A 318 9.46 -2.62 11.28
N ASN A 319 8.89 -3.39 10.33
CA ASN A 319 9.31 -3.27 8.92
C ASN A 319 9.04 -1.88 8.34
N LYS A 320 7.90 -1.26 8.71
CA LYS A 320 7.55 0.10 8.28
C LYS A 320 8.20 1.19 9.15
N GLY A 321 8.97 0.81 10.17
CA GLY A 321 9.65 1.74 11.07
C GLY A 321 8.70 2.56 11.94
N ILE A 322 7.52 2.02 12.28
CA ILE A 322 6.55 2.74 13.11
C ILE A 322 7.12 2.92 14.53
N ASP A 323 7.88 1.94 15.01
CA ASP A 323 8.70 2.03 16.22
C ASP A 323 9.68 3.20 16.16
N VAL A 324 10.51 3.28 15.11
CA VAL A 324 11.49 4.36 14.92
C VAL A 324 10.81 5.72 14.81
N TYR A 325 9.68 5.80 14.11
CA TYR A 325 8.89 7.03 14.00
C TYR A 325 8.40 7.51 15.37
N VAL A 326 7.81 6.61 16.16
CA VAL A 326 7.29 6.95 17.50
C VAL A 326 8.41 7.34 18.47
N ASP A 327 9.54 6.62 18.45
CA ASP A 327 10.72 6.95 19.28
C ASP A 327 11.31 8.33 18.90
N ALA A 328 11.36 8.64 17.61
CA ALA A 328 11.82 9.95 17.12
C ALA A 328 10.87 11.07 17.52
N LEU A 329 9.55 10.85 17.47
CA LEU A 329 8.55 11.82 17.93
C LEU A 329 8.66 12.10 19.44
N GLY A 330 8.95 11.08 20.25
CA GLY A 330 9.20 11.24 21.68
C GLY A 330 10.37 12.19 21.96
N LYS A 331 11.50 11.95 21.30
CA LYS A 331 12.70 12.82 21.38
C LYS A 331 12.42 14.23 20.87
N LEU A 332 11.72 14.36 19.74
CA LEU A 332 11.33 15.65 19.19
C LEU A 332 10.47 16.44 20.18
N ASN A 333 9.53 15.79 20.87
CA ASN A 333 8.70 16.44 21.89
C ASN A 333 9.54 17.02 23.03
N GLU A 334 10.53 16.27 23.52
CA GLU A 334 11.44 16.72 24.58
C GLU A 334 12.33 17.88 24.12
N GLU A 335 12.88 17.79 22.92
CA GLU A 335 13.72 18.83 22.33
C GLU A 335 12.93 20.13 22.09
N MET A 336 11.71 20.01 21.55
CA MET A 336 10.85 21.16 21.31
C MET A 336 10.46 21.88 22.61
N LYS A 337 10.19 21.12 23.68
CA LYS A 337 9.90 21.68 25.01
C LYS A 337 11.11 22.36 25.62
N SER A 338 12.27 21.70 25.61
CA SER A 338 13.51 22.20 26.22
C SER A 338 14.04 23.47 25.55
N ASN A 339 13.90 23.55 24.22
CA ASN A 339 14.35 24.71 23.44
C ASN A 339 13.28 25.81 23.29
N GLY A 340 12.09 25.63 23.89
CA GLY A 340 11.04 26.65 23.89
C GLY A 340 10.38 26.89 22.53
N TYR A 341 10.33 25.89 21.65
CA TYR A 341 9.64 26.03 20.36
C TYR A 341 8.14 26.24 20.55
N GLU A 342 7.58 27.21 19.83
CA GLU A 342 6.16 27.55 19.92
C GLU A 342 5.28 26.71 18.98
N ASN A 343 5.86 26.11 17.95
CA ASN A 343 5.15 25.26 17.01
C ASN A 343 4.58 24.01 17.69
N THR A 344 3.44 23.55 17.18
CA THR A 344 2.86 22.25 17.56
C THR A 344 2.96 21.30 16.38
N VAL A 345 3.52 20.11 16.58
CA VAL A 345 3.50 19.05 15.58
C VAL A 345 2.28 18.16 15.82
N ILE A 346 1.48 17.89 14.79
CA ILE A 346 0.45 16.86 14.80
C ILE A 346 0.94 15.70 13.94
N ALA A 347 1.24 14.57 14.57
CA ALA A 347 1.77 13.37 13.94
C ALA A 347 0.66 12.33 13.74
N PHE A 348 0.33 12.05 12.48
CA PHE A 348 -0.64 11.03 12.10
C PHE A 348 0.02 9.67 11.88
N ILE A 349 -0.70 8.61 12.26
CA ILE A 349 -0.34 7.22 11.96
C ILE A 349 -1.53 6.60 11.22
N PHE A 350 -1.50 6.63 9.88
CA PHE A 350 -2.55 6.09 9.00
C PHE A 350 -2.28 4.60 8.69
N VAL A 351 -2.48 3.74 9.68
CA VAL A 351 -2.13 2.32 9.61
C VAL A 351 -3.33 1.46 10.02
N PRO A 352 -3.99 0.76 9.09
CA PRO A 352 -5.21 -0.01 9.39
C PRO A 352 -4.99 -1.07 10.47
N ALA A 353 -5.91 -1.17 11.43
CA ALA A 353 -5.90 -2.18 12.49
C ALA A 353 -7.31 -2.73 12.75
N ALA A 354 -7.40 -3.77 13.56
CA ALA A 354 -8.69 -4.35 13.94
C ALA A 354 -9.41 -3.43 14.95
N VAL A 355 -10.57 -2.91 14.54
CA VAL A 355 -11.38 -1.95 15.31
C VAL A 355 -12.82 -2.41 15.47
N ARG A 356 -13.49 -1.93 16.52
CA ARG A 356 -14.95 -2.11 16.75
C ARG A 356 -15.78 -1.00 16.11
N GLY A 357 -15.18 0.16 15.85
CA GLY A 357 -15.84 1.35 15.32
C GLY A 357 -15.09 2.62 15.73
N GLU A 358 -15.60 3.78 15.31
CA GLU A 358 -15.05 5.10 15.64
C GLU A 358 -15.10 5.36 17.15
N ASN A 359 -14.18 6.19 17.65
CA ASN A 359 -14.16 6.55 19.06
C ASN A 359 -15.37 7.43 19.39
N ILE A 360 -16.27 6.92 20.22
CA ILE A 360 -17.51 7.59 20.64
C ILE A 360 -17.24 8.98 21.24
N ARG A 361 -16.12 9.18 21.94
CA ARG A 361 -15.78 10.50 22.50
C ARG A 361 -15.52 11.51 21.38
N ILE A 362 -14.85 11.10 20.32
CA ILE A 362 -14.53 11.97 19.19
C ILE A 362 -15.79 12.27 18.38
N LEU A 363 -16.64 11.27 18.13
CA LEU A 363 -17.94 11.47 17.48
C LEU A 363 -18.82 12.48 18.24
N LYS A 364 -18.88 12.36 19.57
CA LYS A 364 -19.61 13.33 20.41
C LYS A 364 -19.04 14.74 20.29
N ASN A 365 -17.71 14.88 20.25
CA ASN A 365 -17.08 16.18 20.09
C ASN A 365 -17.31 16.78 18.70
N ALA A 366 -17.31 15.95 17.66
CA ALA A 366 -17.63 16.38 16.30
C ALA A 366 -19.08 16.85 16.19
N GLY A 367 -20.04 16.10 16.75
CA GLY A 367 -21.45 16.53 16.80
C GLY A 367 -21.64 17.87 17.52
N LEU A 368 -20.99 18.04 18.68
CA LEU A 368 -21.03 19.32 19.42
C LEU A 368 -20.43 20.48 18.61
N LEU A 369 -19.38 20.22 17.82
CA LEU A 369 -18.76 21.23 16.96
C LEU A 369 -19.67 21.61 15.78
N GLU A 370 -20.35 20.65 15.16
CA GLU A 370 -21.35 20.94 14.11
C GLU A 370 -22.53 21.75 14.70
N GLU A 371 -23.03 21.39 15.89
CA GLU A 371 -24.06 22.19 16.58
C GLU A 371 -23.61 23.63 16.85
N LEU A 372 -22.32 23.85 17.15
CA LEU A 372 -21.76 25.19 17.30
C LEU A 372 -21.71 25.94 15.96
N TYR A 373 -21.35 25.27 14.86
CA TYR A 373 -21.39 25.89 13.53
C TYR A 373 -22.82 26.30 13.15
N ASP A 374 -23.79 25.42 13.34
CA ASP A 374 -25.20 25.69 13.06
C ASP A 374 -25.70 26.90 13.89
N GLN A 375 -25.40 26.95 15.19
CA GLN A 375 -25.78 28.08 16.05
C GLN A 375 -25.16 29.41 15.62
N VAL A 376 -23.92 29.38 15.12
CA VAL A 376 -23.26 30.58 14.61
C VAL A 376 -23.91 31.00 13.29
N GLU A 377 -24.17 30.05 12.38
CA GLU A 377 -24.80 30.30 11.08
C GLU A 377 -26.21 30.89 11.24
N ASP A 378 -27.01 30.35 12.16
CA ASP A 378 -28.34 30.90 12.50
C ASP A 378 -28.27 32.32 13.06
N ALA A 379 -27.18 32.68 13.75
CA ALA A 379 -26.98 34.01 14.32
C ALA A 379 -26.43 35.03 13.33
N LEU A 380 -25.80 34.59 12.23
CA LEU A 380 -25.14 35.49 11.26
C LEU A 380 -26.07 36.56 10.69
N PRO A 381 -27.34 36.28 10.29
CA PRO A 381 -28.21 37.31 9.73
C PRO A 381 -28.56 38.44 10.72
N ASP A 382 -28.75 38.12 12.01
CA ASP A 382 -29.02 39.13 13.05
C ASP A 382 -27.76 39.97 13.31
N ILE A 383 -26.60 39.31 13.40
CA ILE A 383 -25.30 39.98 13.56
C ILE A 383 -25.03 40.93 12.38
N GLU A 384 -25.24 40.46 11.15
CA GLU A 384 -25.08 41.25 9.92
C GLU A 384 -26.00 42.47 9.92
N SER A 385 -27.29 42.28 10.22
CA SER A 385 -28.27 43.36 10.29
C SER A 385 -27.89 44.44 11.31
N ARG A 386 -27.41 44.03 12.50
CA ARG A 386 -26.94 44.96 13.55
C ARG A 386 -25.72 45.77 13.09
N ILE A 387 -24.76 45.12 12.44
CA ILE A 387 -23.56 45.78 11.89
C ILE A 387 -23.97 46.81 10.83
N ILE A 388 -24.80 46.41 9.86
CA ILE A 388 -25.27 47.32 8.79
C ILE A 388 -25.98 48.52 9.40
N THR A 389 -26.94 48.28 10.31
CA THR A 389 -27.72 49.34 10.95
C THR A 389 -26.83 50.34 11.69
N SER A 390 -25.87 49.84 12.47
CA SER A 390 -24.93 50.69 13.21
C SER A 390 -24.07 51.55 12.27
N LEU A 391 -23.50 50.96 11.22
CA LEU A 391 -22.69 51.68 10.25
C LEU A 391 -23.51 52.72 9.47
N THR A 392 -24.75 52.41 9.09
CA THR A 392 -25.64 53.38 8.42
C THR A 392 -26.01 54.56 9.30
N ASN A 393 -25.96 54.40 10.62
CA ASN A 393 -26.17 55.47 11.59
C ASN A 393 -24.88 56.25 11.91
N GLY A 394 -23.74 55.90 11.29
CA GLY A 394 -22.45 56.55 11.55
C GLY A 394 -21.79 56.11 12.85
N GLU A 395 -22.21 54.99 13.42
CA GLU A 395 -21.68 54.42 14.66
C GLU A 395 -20.97 53.09 14.39
N LEU A 396 -20.11 52.66 15.31
CA LEU A 396 -19.53 51.31 15.30
C LEU A 396 -20.09 50.53 16.49
N ALA A 397 -20.83 49.47 16.22
CA ALA A 397 -21.43 48.65 17.27
C ALA A 397 -20.36 47.92 18.09
N GLU A 398 -20.31 48.20 19.39
CA GLU A 398 -19.48 47.43 20.34
C GLU A 398 -20.11 46.09 20.71
N ASP A 399 -21.44 45.99 20.65
CA ASP A 399 -22.20 44.79 20.98
C ASP A 399 -23.08 44.31 19.81
N ILE A 400 -22.57 43.31 19.11
CA ILE A 400 -23.22 42.72 17.92
C ILE A 400 -23.96 41.42 18.22
N TYR A 401 -23.87 40.89 19.45
CA TYR A 401 -24.44 39.59 19.81
C TYR A 401 -25.80 39.75 20.49
N SER A 402 -26.82 39.05 20.01
CA SER A 402 -28.10 38.99 20.71
C SER A 402 -27.98 38.28 22.07
N GLU A 403 -28.87 38.64 23.01
CA GLU A 403 -28.95 37.97 24.31
C GLU A 403 -29.26 36.47 24.18
N ASP A 404 -30.04 36.08 23.18
CA ASP A 404 -30.34 34.68 22.90
C ASP A 404 -29.09 33.92 22.43
N PHE A 405 -28.32 34.49 21.49
CA PHE A 405 -27.05 33.90 21.06
C PHE A 405 -26.06 33.82 22.22
N ARG A 406 -25.94 34.88 23.03
CA ARG A 406 -25.08 34.87 24.24
C ARG A 406 -25.43 33.75 25.20
N ARG A 407 -26.74 33.52 25.44
CA ARG A 407 -27.21 32.45 26.31
C ARG A 407 -26.84 31.07 25.75
N GLN A 408 -27.01 30.85 24.45
CA GLN A 408 -26.63 29.59 23.79
C GLN A 408 -25.10 29.39 23.79
N ALA A 409 -24.33 30.41 23.41
CA ALA A 409 -22.88 30.41 23.41
C ALA A 409 -22.30 30.10 24.80
N ARG A 410 -22.88 30.65 25.88
CA ARG A 410 -22.47 30.31 27.26
C ARG A 410 -22.64 28.83 27.58
N LYS A 411 -23.73 28.19 27.14
CA LYS A 411 -23.93 26.73 27.31
C LYS A 411 -22.87 25.96 26.53
N MET A 412 -22.61 26.37 25.29
CA MET A 412 -21.61 25.73 24.44
C MET A 412 -20.20 25.84 25.04
N ILE A 413 -19.82 27.00 25.58
CA ILE A 413 -18.55 27.21 26.29
C ILE A 413 -18.40 26.24 27.47
N VAL A 414 -19.48 25.98 28.22
CA VAL A 414 -19.44 25.00 29.32
C VAL A 414 -19.13 23.61 28.77
N HIS A 415 -19.84 23.17 27.73
CA HIS A 415 -19.60 21.87 27.10
C HIS A 415 -18.17 21.73 26.55
N PHE A 416 -17.61 22.77 25.94
CA PHE A 416 -16.22 22.77 25.48
C PHE A 416 -15.19 22.83 26.63
N LYS A 417 -15.58 23.21 27.84
CA LYS A 417 -14.67 23.21 29.02
C LYS A 417 -14.75 21.95 29.86
N GLU A 418 -15.74 21.08 29.65
CA GLU A 418 -15.97 19.86 30.46
C GLU A 418 -14.78 18.88 30.51
N LEU A 419 -13.95 18.83 29.45
CA LEU A 419 -12.83 17.89 29.36
C LEU A 419 -11.47 18.53 29.66
N VAL A 420 -11.44 19.80 30.06
CA VAL A 420 -10.20 20.48 30.47
C VAL A 420 -9.57 19.75 31.65
N GLY A 421 -8.26 19.48 31.56
CA GLY A 421 -7.52 18.66 32.53
C GLY A 421 -7.47 17.17 32.19
N GLN A 422 -8.24 16.70 31.20
CA GLN A 422 -8.06 15.39 30.58
C GLN A 422 -7.19 15.52 29.32
N THR A 423 -6.80 14.38 28.75
CA THR A 423 -6.08 14.32 27.47
C THR A 423 -6.99 13.82 26.34
N PRO A 424 -6.83 14.35 25.11
CA PRO A 424 -7.38 13.74 23.90
C PRO A 424 -6.94 12.28 23.78
N PRO A 425 -7.78 11.40 23.21
CA PRO A 425 -7.39 10.01 22.97
C PRO A 425 -6.17 9.93 22.04
N LEU A 426 -5.43 8.81 22.12
CA LEU A 426 -4.32 8.53 21.18
C LEU A 426 -4.83 7.89 19.87
N CYS A 427 -5.99 7.23 19.93
CA CYS A 427 -6.59 6.51 18.81
C CYS A 427 -7.93 7.13 18.42
N ALA A 428 -8.11 7.35 17.12
CA ALA A 428 -9.35 7.85 16.54
C ALA A 428 -10.50 6.82 16.58
N PHE A 429 -10.19 5.55 16.81
CA PHE A 429 -11.14 4.42 16.82
C PHE A 429 -11.01 3.61 18.12
N GLN A 430 -11.98 2.73 18.35
CA GLN A 430 -11.93 1.73 19.42
C GLN A 430 -11.24 0.47 18.89
N LEU A 431 -10.00 0.24 19.32
CA LEU A 431 -9.27 -0.99 18.97
C LEU A 431 -9.91 -2.21 19.63
N ILE A 432 -9.84 -3.37 18.98
CA ILE A 432 -10.34 -4.63 19.56
C ILE A 432 -9.56 -5.01 20.82
N ASP A 433 -8.23 -4.82 20.79
CA ASP A 433 -7.30 -5.09 21.88
C ASP A 433 -6.30 -3.93 22.06
N GLU A 434 -6.79 -2.82 22.62
CA GLU A 434 -5.95 -1.63 22.87
C GLU A 434 -4.79 -1.91 23.85
N GLY A 435 -4.97 -2.84 24.80
CA GLY A 435 -3.97 -3.13 25.83
C GLY A 435 -2.68 -3.72 25.26
N ASN A 436 -2.79 -4.52 24.21
CA ASN A 436 -1.65 -5.17 23.56
C ASN A 436 -1.23 -4.50 22.23
N ASP A 437 -1.90 -3.42 21.81
CA ASP A 437 -1.56 -2.73 20.57
C ASP A 437 -0.15 -2.12 20.62
N ALA A 438 0.69 -2.48 19.64
CA ALA A 438 2.10 -2.12 19.62
C ALA A 438 2.32 -0.60 19.48
N ILE A 439 1.50 0.06 18.66
CA ILE A 439 1.58 1.51 18.41
C ILE A 439 1.17 2.26 19.68
N ILE A 440 0.04 1.93 20.28
CA ILE A 440 -0.43 2.56 21.52
C ILE A 440 0.58 2.38 22.65
N ASN A 441 1.13 1.18 22.81
CA ASN A 441 2.14 0.91 23.83
C ASN A 441 3.43 1.68 23.56
N ALA A 442 3.88 1.81 22.31
CA ALA A 442 5.04 2.63 21.95
C ALA A 442 4.83 4.12 22.23
N LEU A 443 3.66 4.66 21.90
CA LEU A 443 3.30 6.05 22.20
C LEU A 443 3.35 6.33 23.70
N LYS A 444 2.75 5.44 24.52
CA LYS A 444 2.76 5.54 25.98
C LYS A 444 4.18 5.45 26.54
N ARG A 445 5.00 4.50 26.06
CA ARG A 445 6.41 4.36 26.49
C ARG A 445 7.25 5.60 26.21
N ASN A 446 6.98 6.30 25.10
CA ASN A 446 7.67 7.53 24.71
C ASN A 446 7.04 8.81 25.30
N GLY A 447 6.08 8.69 26.23
CA GLY A 447 5.44 9.84 26.87
C GLY A 447 4.56 10.69 25.94
N LEU A 448 4.23 10.19 24.74
CA LEU A 448 3.36 10.88 23.77
C LEU A 448 1.90 10.64 24.15
N LEU A 449 1.39 11.49 25.05
CA LEU A 449 0.09 11.30 25.71
C LEU A 449 -0.93 12.39 25.37
N ASN A 450 -0.63 13.23 24.38
CA ASN A 450 -1.45 14.38 23.98
C ASN A 450 -1.74 15.35 25.13
N ARG A 451 -0.83 15.51 26.08
CA ARG A 451 -1.01 16.49 27.19
C ARG A 451 -0.94 17.91 26.65
N MET A 452 -1.45 18.89 27.38
CA MET A 452 -1.46 20.28 26.92
C MET A 452 -0.04 20.80 26.62
N GLU A 453 0.91 20.46 27.48
CA GLU A 453 2.32 20.85 27.42
C GLU A 453 3.13 20.15 26.32
N ASP A 454 2.64 19.04 25.76
CA ASP A 454 3.33 18.34 24.69
C ASP A 454 3.38 19.20 23.43
N ARG A 455 4.54 19.34 22.81
CA ARG A 455 4.69 20.03 21.51
C ARG A 455 4.41 19.11 20.34
N VAL A 456 4.49 17.80 20.55
CA VAL A 456 4.09 16.78 19.58
C VAL A 456 2.79 16.13 20.07
N LYS A 457 1.73 16.25 19.27
CA LYS A 457 0.47 15.51 19.44
C LYS A 457 0.43 14.37 18.44
N VAL A 458 -0.20 13.27 18.80
CA VAL A 458 -0.28 12.05 18.00
C VAL A 458 -1.72 11.65 17.77
N ILE A 459 -2.01 11.17 16.56
CA ILE A 459 -3.32 10.59 16.21
C ILE A 459 -3.08 9.28 15.47
N PHE A 460 -3.35 8.16 16.15
CA PHE A 460 -3.44 6.86 15.51
C PHE A 460 -4.81 6.71 14.82
N TYR A 461 -4.79 6.50 13.50
CA TYR A 461 -5.98 6.34 12.67
C TYR A 461 -5.99 4.94 12.05
N PRO A 462 -6.52 3.94 12.77
CA PRO A 462 -6.49 2.53 12.39
C PRO A 462 -7.49 2.10 11.31
N ALA A 463 -7.80 2.96 10.34
CA ALA A 463 -8.71 2.65 9.25
C ALA A 463 -8.17 3.17 7.91
N TYR A 464 -8.61 2.56 6.81
CA TYR A 464 -8.40 3.15 5.50
C TYR A 464 -9.18 4.48 5.42
N LEU A 465 -8.48 5.54 5.02
CA LEU A 465 -9.07 6.85 4.82
C LEU A 465 -10.09 6.80 3.68
N SER A 466 -11.26 7.38 3.90
CA SER A 466 -12.36 7.40 2.93
C SER A 466 -13.15 8.69 3.08
N SER A 467 -13.61 9.25 1.95
CA SER A 467 -14.58 10.35 1.96
C SER A 467 -15.90 9.99 2.65
N SER A 468 -16.19 8.71 2.83
CA SER A 468 -17.36 8.21 3.55
C SER A 468 -17.14 8.02 5.05
N ASP A 469 -15.92 8.21 5.55
CA ASP A 469 -15.67 8.07 6.99
C ASP A 469 -16.23 9.26 7.78
N ARG A 470 -16.66 9.01 9.03
CA ARG A 470 -17.35 10.01 9.86
C ARG A 470 -16.40 10.88 10.68
N LEU A 471 -15.10 10.80 10.44
CA LEU A 471 -14.08 11.50 11.22
C LEU A 471 -13.33 12.52 10.37
N ILE A 472 -12.40 12.07 9.53
CA ILE A 472 -11.62 12.97 8.67
C ILE A 472 -12.40 13.31 7.40
N GLY A 473 -13.14 12.34 6.85
CA GLY A 473 -13.96 12.51 5.64
C GLY A 473 -13.15 12.84 4.39
N LEU A 474 -11.89 12.40 4.31
CA LEU A 474 -10.99 12.64 3.18
C LEU A 474 -10.43 11.31 2.66
N GLU A 475 -10.28 11.23 1.35
CA GLU A 475 -9.52 10.14 0.71
C GLU A 475 -8.04 10.21 1.10
N TYR A 476 -7.33 9.07 0.98
CA TYR A 476 -5.90 8.97 1.34
C TYR A 476 -5.04 10.10 0.75
N ASN A 477 -5.15 10.33 -0.56
CA ASN A 477 -4.38 11.38 -1.25
C ASN A 477 -4.77 12.79 -0.80
N GLN A 478 -6.03 13.00 -0.39
CA GLN A 478 -6.51 14.30 0.08
C GLN A 478 -5.98 14.60 1.48
N ALA A 479 -6.01 13.62 2.38
CA ALA A 479 -5.51 13.75 3.76
C ALA A 479 -3.99 13.95 3.79
N THR A 480 -3.23 13.14 3.05
CA THR A 480 -1.77 13.24 2.97
C THR A 480 -1.30 14.55 2.35
N LEU A 481 -2.04 15.09 1.37
CA LEU A 481 -1.79 16.41 0.80
C LEU A 481 -1.91 17.55 1.84
N THR A 482 -2.69 17.36 2.90
CA THR A 482 -2.77 18.35 4.00
C THR A 482 -1.54 18.37 4.90
N CYS A 483 -0.73 17.30 4.86
CA CYS A 483 0.44 17.10 5.71
C CYS A 483 1.68 17.83 5.19
N ASP A 484 2.53 18.29 6.10
CA ASP A 484 3.78 19.00 5.80
C ASP A 484 4.96 18.08 5.56
N LEU A 485 4.94 16.85 6.08
CA LEU A 485 6.03 15.90 5.96
C LEU A 485 5.52 14.46 6.03
N GLY A 486 5.87 13.63 5.06
CA GLY A 486 5.77 12.17 5.16
C GLY A 486 7.05 11.58 5.75
N VAL A 487 6.95 10.69 6.74
CA VAL A 487 8.09 10.09 7.42
C VAL A 487 7.98 8.58 7.35
N PHE A 488 8.84 7.94 6.57
CA PHE A 488 8.82 6.51 6.26
C PHE A 488 10.16 5.85 6.59
N PRO A 489 10.50 5.70 7.88
CA PRO A 489 11.79 5.19 8.32
C PRO A 489 11.84 3.65 8.24
N SER A 490 11.41 3.08 7.11
CA SER A 490 11.24 1.64 6.94
C SER A 490 12.55 0.87 7.12
N PHE A 491 12.48 -0.22 7.88
CA PHE A 491 13.53 -1.22 7.97
C PHE A 491 13.50 -2.15 6.76
N TYR A 492 12.34 -2.74 6.44
CA TYR A 492 12.18 -3.65 5.30
C TYR A 492 11.17 -3.10 4.30
N GLU A 493 11.67 -2.50 3.23
CA GLU A 493 10.85 -1.88 2.18
C GLU A 493 11.47 -2.15 0.80
N PRO A 494 11.01 -3.20 0.10
CA PRO A 494 11.61 -3.57 -1.18
C PRO A 494 11.56 -2.46 -2.24
N TRP A 495 10.52 -1.63 -2.21
CA TRP A 495 10.43 -0.41 -3.02
C TRP A 495 10.07 0.81 -2.17
N GLY A 496 8.81 0.93 -1.74
CA GLY A 496 8.31 2.09 -1.01
C GLY A 496 7.49 3.01 -1.90
N TYR A 497 6.24 2.63 -2.18
CA TYR A 497 5.31 3.48 -2.92
C TYR A 497 4.93 4.75 -2.15
N THR A 498 4.76 4.63 -0.85
CA THR A 498 4.32 5.73 0.02
C THR A 498 5.22 6.98 -0.05
N PRO A 499 6.56 6.88 0.05
CA PRO A 499 7.44 8.04 -0.16
C PRO A 499 7.40 8.56 -1.59
N VAL A 500 7.21 7.71 -2.61
CA VAL A 500 7.06 8.14 -4.02
C VAL A 500 5.78 8.97 -4.17
N GLU A 501 4.64 8.46 -3.71
CA GLU A 501 3.34 9.15 -3.78
C GLU A 501 3.40 10.49 -3.04
N THR A 502 4.04 10.52 -1.87
CA THR A 502 4.24 11.76 -1.09
C THR A 502 5.07 12.78 -1.87
N ALA A 503 6.16 12.35 -2.50
CA ALA A 503 7.02 13.20 -3.31
C ALA A 503 6.30 13.74 -4.55
N VAL A 504 5.49 12.91 -5.22
CA VAL A 504 4.68 13.33 -6.39
C VAL A 504 3.65 14.39 -6.00
N GLN A 505 3.11 14.34 -4.79
CA GLN A 505 2.23 15.39 -4.25
C GLN A 505 2.96 16.67 -3.81
N SER A 506 4.27 16.76 -4.06
CA SER A 506 5.13 17.88 -3.64
C SER A 506 5.15 18.10 -2.12
N THR A 507 4.92 17.03 -1.37
CA THR A 507 5.16 16.99 0.07
C THR A 507 6.54 16.35 0.30
N PRO A 508 7.40 16.96 1.13
CA PRO A 508 8.67 16.32 1.50
C PRO A 508 8.45 14.95 2.11
N ALA A 509 9.33 14.00 1.76
CA ALA A 509 9.31 12.63 2.28
C ALA A 509 10.67 12.25 2.87
N ILE A 510 10.68 11.71 4.08
CA ILE A 510 11.85 11.06 4.69
C ILE A 510 11.73 9.56 4.42
N THR A 511 12.81 8.96 3.93
CA THR A 511 12.93 7.51 3.73
C THR A 511 14.32 7.02 4.16
N THR A 512 14.59 5.72 4.05
CA THR A 512 15.84 5.09 4.49
C THR A 512 16.67 4.60 3.31
N ASP A 513 17.97 4.39 3.54
CA ASP A 513 18.86 3.69 2.59
C ASP A 513 18.65 2.16 2.59
N LEU A 514 17.76 1.65 3.44
CA LEU A 514 17.24 0.28 3.44
C LEU A 514 15.96 0.14 2.59
N ALA A 515 15.36 1.25 2.16
CA ALA A 515 14.22 1.24 1.24
C ALA A 515 14.68 1.28 -0.22
N GLY A 516 13.99 0.53 -1.08
CA GLY A 516 14.31 0.50 -2.52
C GLY A 516 14.27 1.88 -3.19
N PHE A 517 13.27 2.70 -2.87
CA PHE A 517 13.15 4.07 -3.37
C PHE A 517 14.26 4.98 -2.83
N GLY A 518 14.64 4.83 -1.55
CA GLY A 518 15.76 5.58 -0.98
C GLY A 518 17.09 5.27 -1.68
N GLN A 519 17.35 4.00 -2.00
CA GLN A 519 18.52 3.62 -2.79
C GLN A 519 18.44 4.13 -4.24
N PHE A 520 17.26 4.10 -4.85
CA PHE A 520 17.06 4.63 -6.20
C PHE A 520 17.43 6.12 -6.27
N ILE A 521 16.94 6.94 -5.33
CA ILE A 521 17.26 8.38 -5.26
C ILE A 521 18.74 8.65 -4.96
N GLN A 522 19.41 7.77 -4.22
CA GLN A 522 20.87 7.85 -4.00
C GLN A 522 21.70 7.49 -5.26
N GLY A 523 21.08 7.19 -6.39
CA GLY A 523 21.75 6.73 -7.61
C GLY A 523 22.25 5.28 -7.53
N LYS A 524 21.90 4.53 -6.48
CA LYS A 524 22.27 3.10 -6.32
C LYS A 524 21.38 2.17 -7.16
N GLY A 525 20.41 2.70 -7.89
CA GLY A 525 19.48 1.98 -8.78
C GLY A 525 19.84 2.03 -10.27
N GLU A 526 20.91 2.74 -10.66
CA GLU A 526 21.44 2.68 -12.02
C GLU A 526 22.12 1.32 -12.24
N GLY A 527 21.31 0.31 -12.58
CA GLY A 527 21.82 -0.93 -13.13
C GLY A 527 22.37 -0.68 -14.52
N ILE A 528 23.70 -0.68 -14.64
CA ILE A 528 24.53 -1.10 -15.79
C ILE A 528 23.80 -1.02 -17.14
N THR A 529 24.04 0.07 -17.87
CA THR A 529 23.84 0.16 -19.34
C THR A 529 24.46 -1.02 -20.07
#